data_AF-A0A937BZG6-F1
#
_entry.id   AF-A0A937BZG6-F1
#
_cell.length_a   1.000
_cell.length_b   1.000
_cell.length_c   1.000
_cell.angle_alpha   90.00
_cell.angle_beta   90.00
_cell.angle_gamma   90.00
#
_symmetry.space_group_name_H-M   'P 1'
#
loop_
_entity.id
_entity.type
_entity.pdbx_description
1 polymer ?
#
loop_
_entity_poly.entity_id
_entity_poly.type
_entity_poly.pdbx_seq_one_letter_code
_entity_poly.pdbx_strand_id
1 'polypeptide(L)'
;MVNYASEVNGKLETSIFKQLVSGEPVDARLPYGEPFTLINYAKLIFNCNELPKDVEQTHAYYRRFLIIPFDITIPESDQDKELSKKIIETELSGVFNWLLEGLKRLLKQKILLIVRWLPKS
;
A
#
# COMPACT_ATOMS: atom_id res chain seq x y z
N MET A 1 -11.96 1.27 -4.12
CA MET A 1 -11.01 0.96 -5.21
C MET A 1 -9.59 1.15 -4.69
N VAL A 2 -8.68 0.22 -4.98
CA VAL A 2 -7.29 0.21 -4.51
C VAL A 2 -6.37 0.14 -5.72
N ASN A 3 -5.33 0.96 -5.71
CA ASN A 3 -4.21 0.90 -6.64
C ASN A 3 -3.08 0.13 -5.93
N TYR A 4 -2.84 -1.10 -6.37
CA TYR A 4 -1.81 -1.96 -5.81
C TYR A 4 -0.58 -1.97 -6.73
N ALA A 5 0.60 -1.72 -6.17
CA ALA A 5 1.87 -1.88 -6.86
C ALA A 5 2.75 -2.89 -6.11
N SER A 6 3.22 -3.90 -6.82
CA SER A 6 4.01 -5.00 -6.26
C SER A 6 5.49 -4.65 -6.04
N GLU A 7 5.97 -3.56 -6.65
CA GLU A 7 7.33 -3.04 -6.51
C GLU A 7 7.32 -1.52 -6.70
N VAL A 8 8.16 -0.81 -5.95
CA VAL A 8 8.50 0.60 -6.23
C VAL A 8 9.91 0.62 -6.79
N ASN A 9 10.06 0.23 -8.06
CA ASN A 9 11.32 0.26 -8.77
C ASN A 9 11.35 1.50 -9.67
N GLY A 10 12.13 2.52 -9.27
CA GLY A 10 12.33 3.76 -10.03
C GLY A 10 12.37 5.01 -9.15
N LYS A 11 12.79 6.14 -9.75
CA LYS A 11 12.72 7.45 -9.11
C LYS A 11 11.26 7.84 -8.94
N LEU A 12 10.76 7.78 -7.71
CA LEU A 12 9.44 8.26 -7.35
C LEU A 12 9.49 9.80 -7.31
N GLU A 13 8.80 10.44 -8.25
CA GLU A 13 8.63 11.91 -8.21
C GLU A 13 7.90 12.31 -6.93
N THR A 14 8.63 12.95 -6.02
CA THR A 14 8.17 13.21 -4.65
C THR A 14 6.95 14.13 -4.61
N SER A 15 6.87 15.06 -5.57
CA SER A 15 5.76 16.01 -5.71
C SER A 15 4.46 15.30 -6.08
N ILE A 16 4.48 14.50 -7.15
CA ILE A 16 3.33 13.70 -7.62
C ILE A 16 2.92 12.70 -6.54
N PHE A 17 3.89 12.04 -5.90
CA PHE A 17 3.59 11.14 -4.80
C PHE A 17 2.88 11.87 -3.64
N LYS A 18 3.38 13.04 -3.21
CA LYS A 18 2.74 13.84 -2.15
C LYS A 18 1.31 14.24 -2.52
N GLN A 19 1.03 14.55 -3.78
CA GLN A 19 -0.33 14.82 -4.27
C GLN A 19 -1.20 13.56 -4.20
N LEU A 20 -0.70 12.43 -4.72
CA LEU A 20 -1.40 11.14 -4.72
C LEU A 20 -1.75 10.66 -3.30
N VAL A 21 -0.83 10.75 -2.35
CA VAL A 21 -1.10 10.27 -0.98
C VAL A 21 -2.03 11.20 -0.19
N SER A 22 -2.09 12.48 -0.56
CA SER A 22 -2.94 13.48 0.11
C SER A 22 -4.36 13.53 -0.44
N GLY A 23 -4.63 12.88 -1.59
CA GLY A 23 -5.94 12.99 -2.24
C GLY A 23 -6.09 14.29 -3.04
N GLU A 24 -5.01 15.03 -3.28
CA GLU A 24 -5.02 16.25 -4.09
C GLU A 24 -5.33 15.93 -5.56
N PRO A 25 -5.98 16.83 -6.31
CA PRO A 25 -6.17 16.68 -7.75
C PRO A 25 -4.84 16.55 -8.48
N VAL A 26 -4.77 15.62 -9.44
CA VAL A 26 -3.56 15.38 -10.25
C VAL A 26 -3.93 15.43 -11.73
N ASP A 27 -3.11 16.09 -12.54
CA ASP A 27 -3.30 16.08 -13.99
C ASP A 27 -2.87 14.73 -14.56
N ALA A 28 -3.78 14.14 -15.34
CA ALA A 28 -3.61 12.84 -15.97
C ALA A 28 -3.96 12.93 -17.46
N ARG A 29 -3.44 11.97 -18.23
CA ARG A 29 -3.69 11.90 -19.67
C ARG A 29 -3.75 10.43 -20.11
N LEU A 30 -4.81 10.08 -20.83
CA LEU A 30 -4.87 8.78 -21.51
C LEU A 30 -3.94 8.78 -22.72
N PRO A 31 -3.36 7.64 -23.11
CA PRO A 31 -2.61 7.54 -24.36
C PRO A 31 -3.45 8.11 -25.52
N TYR A 32 -2.89 9.08 -26.24
CA TYR A 32 -3.55 9.79 -27.35
C TYR A 32 -4.83 10.58 -26.99
N GLY A 33 -5.15 10.73 -25.70
CA GLY A 33 -6.30 11.51 -25.22
C GLY A 33 -5.94 12.95 -24.82
N GLU A 34 -6.97 13.73 -24.53
CA GLU A 34 -6.84 15.07 -23.93
C GLU A 34 -6.44 14.97 -22.45
N PRO A 35 -5.67 15.94 -21.92
CA PRO A 35 -5.41 16.05 -20.49
C PRO A 35 -6.70 16.26 -19.69
N PHE A 36 -6.76 15.67 -18.50
CA PHE A 36 -7.86 15.85 -17.56
C PHE A 36 -7.36 15.84 -16.12
N THR A 37 -8.13 16.45 -15.22
CA THR A 37 -7.82 16.43 -13.79
C THR A 37 -8.45 15.20 -13.14
N LEU A 38 -7.60 14.32 -12.61
CA LEU A 38 -8.01 13.16 -11.83
C LEU A 38 -8.32 13.60 -10.39
N ILE A 39 -9.61 13.60 -10.06
CA ILE A 39 -10.10 13.81 -8.70
C ILE A 39 -10.59 12.46 -8.13
N ASN A 40 -10.40 12.27 -6.82
CA ASN A 40 -11.00 11.16 -6.09
C ASN A 40 -10.60 9.75 -6.59
N TYR A 41 -9.29 9.48 -6.63
CA TYR A 41 -8.74 8.20 -7.08
C TYR A 41 -8.58 7.17 -5.94
N ALA A 42 -8.34 5.93 -6.38
CA ALA A 42 -8.13 4.77 -5.52
C ALA A 42 -6.94 4.93 -4.56
N LYS A 43 -7.03 4.30 -3.40
CA LYS A 43 -5.98 4.35 -2.38
C LYS A 43 -4.78 3.51 -2.79
N LEU A 44 -3.57 3.97 -2.46
CA LEU A 44 -2.32 3.34 -2.85
C LEU A 44 -1.91 2.29 -1.81
N ILE A 45 -1.57 1.08 -2.28
CA ILE A 45 -0.93 0.04 -1.49
C ILE A 45 0.33 -0.41 -2.22
N PHE A 46 1.44 -0.46 -1.49
CA PHE A 46 2.72 -0.90 -2.01
C PHE A 46 3.21 -2.13 -1.26
N ASN A 47 3.70 -3.10 -2.00
CA ASN A 47 4.55 -4.14 -1.46
C ASN A 47 6.00 -3.79 -1.80
N CYS A 48 6.87 -3.60 -0.80
CA CYS A 48 8.27 -3.31 -1.06
C CYS A 48 9.20 -3.94 -0.02
N ASN A 49 10.39 -4.35 -0.47
CA ASN A 49 11.43 -4.85 0.43
C ASN A 49 12.21 -3.69 1.07
N GLU A 50 12.25 -2.55 0.38
CA GLU A 50 12.88 -1.33 0.86
C GLU A 50 11.94 -0.16 0.61
N LEU A 51 11.88 0.78 1.56
CA LEU A 51 11.21 2.05 1.32
C LEU A 51 12.00 2.84 0.26
N PRO A 52 11.35 3.68 -0.57
CA PRO A 52 12.05 4.54 -1.52
C PRO A 52 13.08 5.39 -0.78
N LYS A 53 14.38 5.21 -1.07
CA LYS A 53 15.49 5.89 -0.38
C LYS A 53 15.83 7.26 -0.98
N ASP A 54 15.55 7.44 -2.27
CA ASP A 54 15.93 8.63 -3.05
C ASP A 54 15.02 9.86 -2.84
N VAL A 55 14.12 9.79 -1.87
CA VAL A 55 13.21 10.88 -1.52
C VAL A 55 13.54 11.41 -0.12
N GLU A 56 13.36 12.71 0.09
CA GLU A 56 13.61 13.34 1.39
C GLU A 56 12.77 12.66 2.50
N GLN A 57 13.44 11.89 3.35
CA GLN A 57 12.87 11.13 4.47
C GLN A 57 12.49 12.03 5.66
N THR A 58 11.69 13.06 5.39
CA THR A 58 11.20 13.99 6.42
C THR A 58 10.06 13.36 7.22
N HIS A 59 9.83 13.84 8.44
CA HIS A 59 8.64 13.45 9.21
C HIS A 59 7.33 13.72 8.43
N ALA A 60 7.30 14.78 7.63
CA ALA A 60 6.18 15.09 6.74
C ALA A 60 5.99 14.00 5.67
N TYR A 61 7.05 13.40 5.15
CA TYR A 61 6.95 12.28 4.23
C TYR A 61 6.37 11.04 4.94
N TYR A 62 6.97 10.61 6.05
CA TYR A 62 6.56 9.39 6.76
C TYR A 62 5.17 9.43 7.37
N ARG A 63 4.67 10.58 7.85
CA ARG A 63 3.31 10.66 8.44
C ARG A 63 2.17 10.32 7.46
N ARG A 64 2.47 10.22 6.16
CA ARG A 64 1.53 9.82 5.10
C ARG A 64 1.51 8.31 4.89
N PHE A 65 2.43 7.57 5.49
CA PHE A 65 2.56 6.12 5.43
C PHE A 65 1.98 5.45 6.67
N LEU A 66 1.28 4.35 6.45
CA LEU A 66 1.04 3.26 7.37
C LEU A 66 1.96 2.11 6.96
N ILE A 67 3.11 2.02 7.60
CA ILE A 67 4.06 0.94 7.34
C ILE A 67 3.61 -0.27 8.16
N ILE A 68 3.40 -1.40 7.49
CA ILE A 68 3.11 -2.69 8.11
C ILE A 68 4.36 -3.57 7.91
N PRO A 69 5.21 -3.71 8.94
CA PRO A 69 6.41 -4.53 8.86
C PRO A 69 6.05 -6.02 8.91
N PHE A 70 6.70 -6.82 8.06
CA PHE A 70 6.62 -8.28 8.04
C PHE A 70 7.99 -8.84 8.42
N ASP A 71 8.31 -8.76 9.71
CA ASP A 71 9.67 -9.04 10.22
C ASP A 71 9.96 -10.54 10.42
N ILE A 72 9.02 -11.40 10.06
CA ILE A 72 9.10 -12.85 10.26
C ILE A 72 9.30 -13.54 8.90
N THR A 73 10.43 -14.23 8.77
CA THR A 73 10.71 -15.14 7.65
C THR A 73 10.30 -16.55 8.06
N ILE A 74 9.39 -17.16 7.31
CA ILE A 74 8.91 -18.53 7.57
C ILE A 74 9.89 -19.53 6.94
N PRO A 75 10.51 -20.44 7.73
CA PRO A 75 11.39 -21.49 7.22
C PRO A 75 10.67 -22.38 6.20
N GLU A 76 11.41 -22.95 5.23
CA GLU A 76 10.80 -23.79 4.18
C GLU A 76 10.01 -24.99 4.73
N SER A 77 10.43 -25.56 5.87
CA SER A 77 9.74 -26.66 6.54
C SER A 77 8.35 -26.28 7.04
N ASP A 78 8.14 -25.00 7.33
CA ASP A 78 6.93 -24.49 7.98
C ASP A 78 6.05 -23.73 6.97
N GLN A 79 6.49 -23.62 5.71
CA GLN A 79 5.75 -22.96 4.64
C GLN A 79 4.60 -23.85 4.15
N ASP A 80 3.37 -23.44 4.45
CA ASP A 80 2.17 -24.03 3.87
C ASP A 80 1.80 -23.32 2.55
N LYS A 81 2.10 -23.96 1.42
CA LYS A 81 1.81 -23.43 0.07
C LYS A 81 0.32 -23.33 -0.23
N GLU A 82 -0.51 -24.10 0.48
CA GLU A 82 -1.98 -24.11 0.31
C GLU A 82 -2.70 -23.27 1.37
N LEU A 83 -1.96 -22.50 2.17
CA LEU A 83 -2.52 -21.69 3.26
C LEU A 83 -3.64 -20.74 2.78
N SER A 84 -3.43 -20.11 1.62
CA SER A 84 -4.43 -19.20 1.03
C SER A 84 -5.75 -19.92 0.74
N LYS A 85 -5.69 -21.14 0.22
CA LYS A 85 -6.85 -21.97 -0.07
C LYS A 85 -7.58 -22.39 1.21
N LYS A 86 -6.83 -22.82 2.24
CA LYS A 86 -7.40 -23.16 3.56
C LYS A 86 -8.13 -21.97 4.17
N ILE A 87 -7.52 -20.79 4.16
CA ILE A 87 -8.15 -19.55 4.67
C ILE A 87 -9.45 -19.25 3.90
N ILE A 88 -9.41 -19.38 2.57
CA ILE A 88 -10.60 -19.16 1.71
C ILE A 88 -11.72 -20.13 2.05
N GLU A 89 -11.39 -21.39 2.32
CA GLU A 89 -12.39 -22.44 2.58
C GLU A 89 -13.01 -22.33 3.98
N THR A 90 -12.23 -21.96 5.00
CA THR A 90 -12.68 -22.11 6.41
C THR A 90 -12.69 -20.83 7.23
N GLU A 91 -11.98 -19.77 6.83
CA GLU A 91 -11.69 -18.62 7.71
C GLU A 91 -12.05 -17.25 7.11
N LEU A 92 -12.64 -17.19 5.91
CA LEU A 92 -12.97 -15.93 5.23
C LEU A 92 -13.76 -14.95 6.10
N SER A 93 -14.75 -15.43 6.85
CA SER A 93 -15.58 -14.59 7.70
C SER A 93 -14.76 -13.97 8.83
N GLY A 94 -13.83 -14.71 9.42
CA GLY A 94 -12.90 -14.22 10.43
C GLY A 94 -11.98 -13.15 9.87
N VAL A 95 -11.33 -13.44 8.73
CA VAL A 95 -10.47 -12.48 8.02
C VAL A 95 -11.23 -11.21 7.65
N PHE A 96 -12.47 -11.34 7.14
CA PHE A 96 -13.29 -10.20 6.79
C PHE A 96 -13.66 -9.33 7.99
N ASN A 97 -14.01 -9.93 9.12
CA ASN A 97 -14.31 -9.19 10.34
C ASN A 97 -13.07 -8.42 10.85
N TRP A 98 -11.89 -9.03 10.82
CA TRP A 98 -10.63 -8.35 11.14
C TRP A 98 -10.34 -7.19 10.18
N LEU A 99 -10.61 -7.36 8.88
CA LEU A 99 -10.49 -6.27 7.91
C LEU A 99 -11.45 -5.11 8.22
N LEU A 100 -12.69 -5.39 8.62
CA LEU A 100 -13.65 -4.35 9.02
C LEU A 100 -13.21 -3.59 10.26
N GLU A 101 -12.65 -4.28 11.25
CA GLU A 101 -12.07 -3.64 12.43
C GLU A 101 -10.87 -2.76 12.08
N GLY A 102 -9.98 -3.27 11.23
CA GLY A 102 -8.87 -2.52 10.66
C GLY A 102 -9.35 -1.27 9.92
N LEU A 103 -10.37 -1.39 9.07
CA LEU A 103 -10.96 -0.28 8.33
C LEU A 103 -11.52 0.79 9.27
N LYS A 104 -12.26 0.41 10.31
CA LYS A 104 -12.79 1.35 11.32
C LYS A 104 -11.66 2.15 11.97
N ARG A 105 -10.54 1.50 12.31
CA ARG A 105 -9.35 2.17 12.88
C ARG A 105 -8.74 3.17 11.89
N LEU A 106 -8.58 2.77 10.62
CA LEU A 106 -8.00 3.63 9.58
C LEU A 106 -8.84 4.88 9.31
N LEU A 107 -10.17 4.71 9.21
CA LEU A 107 -11.10 5.83 9.01
C LEU A 107 -11.00 6.87 10.15
N LYS A 108 -10.76 6.42 11.38
CA LYS A 108 -10.55 7.30 12.54
C LYS A 108 -9.20 8.03 12.48
N GLN A 109 -8.15 7.37 11.99
CA GLN A 109 -6.79 7.91 11.96
C GLN A 109 -6.50 8.82 10.76
N LYS A 110 -7.31 8.76 9.70
CA LYS A 110 -7.09 9.50 8.42
C LYS A 110 -5.71 9.23 7.77
N ILE A 111 -5.05 8.14 8.15
CA ILE A 111 -3.77 7.68 7.58
C ILE A 111 -4.12 6.58 6.57
N LEU A 112 -3.61 6.68 5.34
CA LEU A 112 -4.21 5.93 4.23
C LEU A 112 -3.25 5.55 3.11
N LEU A 113 -2.04 5.15 3.48
CA LEU A 113 -1.11 4.51 2.56
C LEU A 113 -0.47 3.30 3.21
N ILE A 114 -0.69 2.10 2.70
CA ILE A 114 -0.14 0.88 3.32
C ILE A 114 1.14 0.48 2.59
N VAL A 115 2.25 0.42 3.32
CA VAL A 115 3.48 -0.20 2.80
C VAL A 115 3.75 -1.48 3.55
N ARG A 116 3.74 -2.59 2.82
CA ARG A 116 4.30 -3.85 3.30
C ARG A 116 5.82 -3.76 3.20
N TRP A 117 6.51 -3.93 4.32
CA TRP A 117 7.98 -3.99 4.37
C TRP A 117 8.43 -5.42 4.66
N LEU A 118 9.24 -5.99 3.77
CA LEU A 118 9.90 -7.29 3.96
C LEU A 118 11.40 -7.06 4.15
N PRO A 119 11.97 -7.28 5.36
CA PRO A 119 13.41 -7.28 5.52
C PRO A 119 14.00 -8.39 4.65
N LYS A 120 15.01 -8.06 3.83
CA LYS A 120 15.84 -9.09 3.21
C LYS A 120 16.64 -9.80 4.31
N SER A 121 16.58 -11.12 4.32
CA SER A 121 17.59 -11.99 4.94
C SER A 121 18.95 -11.77 4.31
#